data_AF-A0A0F9GJQ3-F1
#
_entry.id   AF-A0A0F9GJQ3-F1
#
_cell.length_a   1.000
_cell.length_b   1.000
_cell.length_c   1.000
_cell.angle_alpha   90.00
_cell.angle_beta   90.00
_cell.angle_gamma   90.00
#
_symmetry.space_group_name_H-M   'P 1'
#
loop_
_entity.id
_entity.type
_entity.pdbx_description
1 polymer ?
#
loop_
_entity_poly.entity_id
_entity_poly.type
_entity_poly.pdbx_seq_one_letter_code
_entity_poly.pdbx_strand_id
1 'polypeptide(L)'
;MSGDKELFGSLLTLVETTRSEDVGTIRSDEFGNKYIYLQGIASVALGSVVTYKITSLTACTMVLATTGSKGHIAVAMAAVVASSYGWFQIEGWTEEVLAISGGDAAVGGRVFLTSTAGSIDDVVNEGDEIIGMQFTVQEGETTLGAGYAGVYMNAPRTLDGVATPDLTQVDSAVLYAVGARFTDEDGNVFVYLQGLASTAEGDWVTYRITSTAAAVTKRAVAGDQGNLAIAMAAILATKFGWYQIFGNNLRAGAITGGDAAAGGAVFLTSTAGKMDDVEVADDRVSGAVFSVQEGELSGNPAALAGANISYPFCGMGWPVRPVLSQIDDSALYNVGRTFKDETTGNEWIYLSGVSSCVEGSWLTYYITSTAASVTALFAANAIGLIAIAVGALENTKFGWAQIAGNNLRAKAASLGMSAVARWFGAAKIAAVGFVLYVLAIAGLGLVVFIRDFLAENADFALPFVRQELDVPS
;
A
#
# COMPACT_ATOMS: atom_id res chain seq x y z
N MET A 1 6.51 43.36 25.90
CA MET A 1 7.78 43.06 25.20
C MET A 1 7.39 42.57 23.82
N SER A 2 7.31 43.46 22.82
CA SER A 2 7.14 43.05 21.42
C SER A 2 8.52 42.68 20.92
N GLY A 3 8.78 41.38 20.88
CA GLY A 3 9.99 40.82 20.30
C GLY A 3 9.62 40.35 18.91
N ASP A 4 9.92 41.16 17.91
CA ASP A 4 9.89 40.77 16.51
C ASP A 4 10.86 39.60 16.34
N LYS A 5 10.31 38.39 16.36
CA LYS A 5 11.03 37.19 16.02
C LYS A 5 10.97 37.05 14.50
N GLU A 6 11.81 37.86 13.86
CA GLU A 6 11.96 37.85 12.40
C GLU A 6 12.48 36.50 11.95
N LEU A 7 11.67 35.87 11.11
CA LEU A 7 12.14 34.74 10.36
C LEU A 7 13.04 35.18 9.22
N PHE A 8 14.32 35.25 9.56
CA PHE A 8 15.44 35.37 8.63
C PHE A 8 15.69 36.77 8.06
N GLY A 9 15.80 37.80 8.93
CA GLY A 9 16.36 39.13 8.60
C GLY A 9 15.62 39.96 7.53
N SER A 10 14.58 39.39 6.93
CA SER A 10 13.64 40.01 6.01
C SER A 10 12.25 39.91 6.62
N LEU A 11 11.52 41.03 6.63
CA LEU A 11 10.12 41.05 7.02
C LEU A 11 9.29 40.14 6.10
N LEU A 12 8.34 39.37 6.64
CA LEU A 12 7.41 38.53 5.85
C LEU A 12 6.58 39.38 4.86
N THR A 13 6.40 40.66 5.18
CA THR A 13 5.71 41.65 4.35
C THR A 13 6.59 42.30 3.27
N LEU A 14 7.90 41.96 3.24
CA LEU A 14 8.83 42.49 2.25
C LEU A 14 8.53 41.91 0.87
N VAL A 15 8.41 42.80 -0.11
CA VAL A 15 8.26 42.45 -1.52
C VAL A 15 9.54 42.79 -2.24
N GLU A 16 10.11 41.82 -2.96
CA GLU A 16 11.40 41.95 -3.61
C GLU A 16 11.25 41.97 -5.14
N THR A 17 12.03 42.81 -5.81
CA THR A 17 12.09 42.84 -7.28
C THR A 17 13.20 41.95 -7.84
N THR A 18 14.08 41.46 -6.96
CA THR A 18 15.13 40.49 -7.28
C THR A 18 14.99 39.32 -6.31
N ARG A 19 15.05 38.11 -6.84
CA ARG A 19 14.93 36.86 -6.09
C ARG A 19 16.01 36.77 -5.01
N SER A 20 15.62 36.70 -3.73
CA SER A 20 16.54 36.43 -2.62
C SER A 20 16.69 34.93 -2.35
N GLU A 21 15.63 34.16 -2.61
CA GLU A 21 15.54 32.73 -2.32
C GLU A 21 15.04 31.93 -3.52
N ASP A 22 15.28 30.63 -3.54
CA ASP A 22 14.76 29.83 -4.62
C ASP A 22 13.20 29.76 -4.59
N VAL A 23 12.50 30.10 -5.67
CA VAL A 23 11.04 29.87 -5.82
C VAL A 23 10.70 28.42 -5.46
N GLY A 24 9.75 28.25 -4.54
CA GLY A 24 9.38 26.96 -3.96
C GLY A 24 10.08 26.63 -2.65
N THR A 25 11.03 27.45 -2.20
CA THR A 25 11.68 27.29 -0.88
C THR A 25 10.65 27.43 0.23
N ILE A 26 10.63 26.46 1.14
CA ILE A 26 9.75 26.46 2.31
C ILE A 26 10.58 26.77 3.56
N ARG A 27 10.09 27.66 4.41
CA ARG A 27 10.68 27.97 5.73
C ARG A 27 9.61 27.92 6.81
N SER A 28 10.01 27.54 8.03
CA SER A 28 9.11 27.43 9.18
C SER A 28 9.50 28.42 10.26
N ASP A 29 8.52 29.15 10.79
CA ASP A 29 8.75 30.07 11.90
C ASP A 29 8.96 29.39 13.25
N GLU A 30 9.30 30.21 14.25
CA GLU A 30 9.45 29.76 15.63
C GLU A 30 8.14 29.32 16.29
N PHE A 31 7.00 29.67 15.71
CA PHE A 31 5.67 29.22 16.13
C PHE A 31 5.23 27.96 15.36
N GLY A 32 6.03 27.49 14.39
CA GLY A 32 5.76 26.32 13.55
C GLY A 32 4.95 26.62 12.29
N ASN A 33 4.60 27.88 12.01
CA ASN A 33 3.94 28.26 10.76
C ASN A 33 4.90 28.06 9.59
N LYS A 34 4.41 27.63 8.43
CA LYS A 34 5.26 27.42 7.24
C LYS A 34 4.90 28.38 6.12
N TYR A 35 5.93 28.84 5.43
CA TYR A 35 5.85 29.79 4.34
C TYR A 35 6.59 29.26 3.13
N ILE A 36 6.06 29.53 1.93
CA ILE A 36 6.66 29.22 0.65
C ILE A 36 7.03 30.53 -0.07
N TYR A 37 8.24 30.59 -0.62
CA TYR A 37 8.70 31.74 -1.40
C TYR A 37 8.27 31.60 -2.86
N LEU A 38 7.49 32.56 -3.37
CA LEU A 38 6.89 32.47 -4.71
C LEU A 38 7.04 33.78 -5.49
N GLN A 39 6.96 33.67 -6.81
CA GLN A 39 6.84 34.82 -7.70
C GLN A 39 5.37 35.28 -7.75
N GLY A 40 5.17 36.58 -7.59
CA GLY A 40 3.87 37.22 -7.67
C GLY A 40 3.26 37.24 -9.07
N ILE A 41 1.95 37.44 -9.10
CA ILE A 41 1.15 37.61 -10.32
C ILE A 41 0.39 38.94 -10.27
N ALA A 42 -0.30 39.29 -11.36
CA ALA A 42 -1.14 40.48 -11.36
C ALA A 42 -2.22 40.37 -10.26
N SER A 43 -2.42 41.47 -9.53
CA SER A 43 -3.51 41.64 -8.56
C SER A 43 -3.41 40.84 -7.26
N VAL A 44 -2.24 40.26 -6.91
CA VAL A 44 -2.04 39.75 -5.54
C VAL A 44 -2.01 40.92 -4.56
N ALA A 45 -2.94 40.91 -3.62
CA ALA A 45 -2.96 41.79 -2.47
C ALA A 45 -2.55 41.03 -1.20
N LEU A 46 -2.32 41.77 -0.11
CA LEU A 46 -2.21 41.16 1.22
C LEU A 46 -3.44 40.28 1.46
N GLY A 47 -3.21 39.05 1.95
CA GLY A 47 -4.28 38.12 2.27
C GLY A 47 -4.89 37.36 1.10
N SER A 48 -4.43 37.62 -0.13
CA SER A 48 -4.93 36.91 -1.29
C SER A 48 -4.65 35.42 -1.20
N VAL A 49 -5.71 34.62 -1.35
CA VAL A 49 -5.61 33.17 -1.48
C VAL A 49 -5.19 32.83 -2.91
N VAL A 50 -4.11 32.08 -3.05
CA VAL A 50 -3.56 31.68 -4.36
C VAL A 50 -3.52 30.17 -4.47
N THR A 51 -3.77 29.67 -5.68
CA THR A 51 -3.38 28.30 -6.04
C THR A 51 -1.97 28.34 -6.61
N TYR A 52 -1.15 27.36 -6.21
CA TYR A 52 0.19 27.22 -6.73
C TYR A 52 0.51 25.77 -7.11
N LYS A 53 1.35 25.63 -8.13
CA LYS A 53 1.88 24.34 -8.58
C LYS A 53 3.38 24.46 -8.80
N ILE A 54 4.14 23.66 -8.07
CA ILE A 54 5.58 23.54 -8.26
C ILE A 54 5.80 22.66 -9.50
N THR A 55 6.34 23.23 -10.57
CA THR A 55 6.57 22.51 -11.83
C THR A 55 8.01 21.99 -11.92
N SER A 56 8.94 22.62 -11.22
CA SER A 56 10.33 22.16 -11.03
C SER A 56 10.92 22.81 -9.78
N LEU A 57 12.16 22.44 -9.42
CA LEU A 57 12.90 23.05 -8.30
C LEU A 57 13.14 24.57 -8.46
N THR A 58 12.92 25.13 -9.66
CA THR A 58 13.16 26.54 -9.97
C THR A 58 11.95 27.26 -10.57
N ALA A 59 10.80 26.58 -10.69
CA ALA A 59 9.61 27.16 -11.33
C ALA A 59 8.34 26.75 -10.60
N CYS A 60 7.49 27.74 -10.35
CA CYS A 60 6.15 27.59 -9.81
C CYS A 60 5.19 28.42 -10.66
N THR A 61 4.00 27.87 -10.93
CA THR A 61 2.89 28.61 -11.51
C THR A 61 1.91 28.97 -10.40
N MET A 62 1.49 30.24 -10.35
CA MET A 62 0.53 30.75 -9.38
C MET A 62 -0.64 31.39 -10.10
N VAL A 63 -1.85 31.25 -9.55
CA VAL A 63 -3.06 31.96 -9.98
C VAL A 63 -3.84 32.37 -8.72
N LEU A 64 -4.52 33.52 -8.74
CA LEU A 64 -5.47 33.87 -7.68
C LEU A 64 -6.54 32.78 -7.61
N ALA A 65 -6.78 32.26 -6.40
CA ALA A 65 -7.73 31.18 -6.22
C ALA A 65 -9.15 31.73 -6.41
N THR A 66 -9.91 31.09 -7.30
CA THR A 66 -11.32 31.40 -7.59
C THR A 66 -12.06 30.09 -7.83
N THR A 67 -13.39 30.09 -7.81
CA THR A 67 -14.22 28.93 -8.13
C THR A 67 -13.67 28.12 -9.32
N GLY A 68 -13.47 26.81 -9.11
CA GLY A 68 -12.87 25.86 -10.04
C GLY A 68 -11.34 25.82 -10.03
N SER A 69 -10.66 26.61 -9.19
CA SER A 69 -9.19 26.58 -9.07
C SER A 69 -8.71 25.33 -8.34
N LYS A 70 -7.63 24.74 -8.84
CA LYS A 70 -7.15 23.41 -8.40
C LYS A 70 -5.73 23.48 -7.87
N GLY A 71 -5.46 22.79 -6.77
CA GLY A 71 -4.10 22.50 -6.28
C GLY A 71 -3.83 23.01 -4.87
N HIS A 72 -2.55 23.16 -4.55
CA HIS A 72 -2.12 23.65 -3.25
C HIS A 72 -2.51 25.12 -3.08
N ILE A 73 -2.94 25.46 -1.88
CA ILE A 73 -3.35 26.80 -1.50
C ILE A 73 -2.28 27.45 -0.64
N ALA A 74 -2.07 28.74 -0.85
CA ALA A 74 -1.26 29.59 0.02
C ALA A 74 -1.94 30.95 0.20
N VAL A 75 -1.58 31.66 1.27
CA VAL A 75 -2.08 33.02 1.57
C VAL A 75 -0.93 34.01 1.43
N ALA A 76 -1.14 35.09 0.69
CA ALA A 76 -0.11 36.12 0.49
C ALA A 76 0.13 36.95 1.75
N MET A 77 1.38 37.04 2.21
CA MET A 77 1.76 37.89 3.36
C MET A 77 2.01 39.36 2.98
N ALA A 78 1.90 39.69 1.69
CA ALA A 78 2.06 41.03 1.15
C ALA A 78 1.40 41.16 -0.24
N ALA A 79 1.35 42.38 -0.77
CA ALA A 79 0.95 42.64 -2.15
C ALA A 79 2.08 42.28 -3.15
N VAL A 80 2.24 40.99 -3.44
CA VAL A 80 3.29 40.47 -4.34
C VAL A 80 2.83 40.50 -5.80
N VAL A 81 2.97 41.65 -6.45
CA VAL A 81 2.53 41.85 -7.85
C VAL A 81 3.42 41.12 -8.88
N ALA A 82 3.01 41.14 -10.15
CA ALA A 82 3.76 40.52 -11.25
C ALA A 82 5.24 40.96 -11.28
N SER A 83 6.14 40.00 -11.52
CA SER A 83 7.61 40.21 -11.54
C SER A 83 8.23 40.63 -10.20
N SER A 84 7.48 40.52 -9.09
CA SER A 84 8.03 40.61 -7.73
C SER A 84 7.96 39.26 -7.03
N TYR A 85 8.62 39.14 -5.88
CA TYR A 85 8.73 37.91 -5.10
C TYR A 85 8.42 38.20 -3.64
N GLY A 86 7.88 37.21 -2.94
CA GLY A 86 7.53 37.33 -1.53
C GLY A 86 7.10 36.00 -0.91
N TRP A 87 6.80 36.06 0.38
CA TRP A 87 6.38 34.90 1.17
C TRP A 87 4.87 34.70 1.16
N PHE A 88 4.46 33.45 1.08
CA PHE A 88 3.08 33.02 1.17
C PHE A 88 2.96 31.95 2.27
N GLN A 89 2.00 32.05 3.17
CA GLN A 89 1.81 31.08 4.23
C GLN A 89 1.03 29.85 3.72
N ILE A 90 1.48 28.66 4.12
CA ILE A 90 0.93 27.36 3.73
C ILE A 90 0.61 26.46 4.93
N GLU A 91 0.98 26.86 6.13
CA GLU A 91 0.68 26.12 7.36
C GLU A 91 0.69 27.08 8.55
N GLY A 92 -0.12 26.78 9.56
CA GLY A 92 -0.24 27.56 10.78
C GLY A 92 -1.42 28.52 10.77
N TRP A 93 -1.41 29.45 11.73
CA TRP A 93 -2.53 30.39 11.95
C TRP A 93 -2.23 31.76 11.36
N THR A 94 -3.26 32.44 10.84
CA THR A 94 -3.17 33.82 10.32
C THR A 94 -4.51 34.54 10.42
N GLU A 95 -4.48 35.85 10.67
CA GLU A 95 -5.66 36.75 10.65
C GLU A 95 -5.79 37.56 9.35
N GLU A 96 -4.91 37.32 8.40
CA GLU A 96 -4.74 38.21 7.26
C GLU A 96 -5.42 37.70 6.00
N VAL A 97 -6.36 36.76 6.05
CA VAL A 97 -6.95 36.16 4.83
C VAL A 97 -8.11 36.99 4.30
N LEU A 98 -8.09 37.30 2.99
CA LEU A 98 -9.19 37.95 2.32
C LEU A 98 -10.43 37.06 2.27
N ALA A 99 -11.54 37.54 2.84
CA ALA A 99 -12.83 36.88 2.83
C ALA A 99 -13.90 37.79 2.20
N ILE A 100 -14.90 37.22 1.53
CA ILE A 100 -15.99 38.02 0.96
C ILE A 100 -16.87 38.57 2.08
N SER A 101 -17.09 39.89 2.04
CA SER A 101 -17.98 40.57 2.97
C SER A 101 -19.45 40.20 2.76
N GLY A 102 -20.10 39.60 3.76
CA GLY A 102 -21.56 39.46 3.79
C GLY A 102 -22.13 38.15 4.31
N GLY A 103 -21.29 37.17 4.65
CA GLY A 103 -21.68 35.97 5.39
C GLY A 103 -20.87 35.91 6.68
N ASP A 104 -21.53 35.65 7.81
CA ASP A 104 -20.85 35.44 9.09
C ASP A 104 -19.98 34.19 9.00
N ALA A 105 -18.75 34.31 8.49
CA ALA A 105 -17.80 33.21 8.36
C ALA A 105 -17.66 32.52 9.72
N ALA A 106 -18.40 31.43 9.90
CA ALA A 106 -18.61 30.90 11.23
C ALA A 106 -17.31 30.27 11.72
N VAL A 107 -16.88 30.63 12.93
CA VAL A 107 -15.70 30.01 13.55
C VAL A 107 -15.90 28.49 13.60
N GLY A 108 -14.91 27.75 13.10
CA GLY A 108 -14.96 26.31 12.94
C GLY A 108 -15.63 25.82 11.64
N GLY A 109 -16.16 26.73 10.82
CA GLY A 109 -16.76 26.45 9.53
C GLY A 109 -15.76 25.93 8.51
N ARG A 110 -16.28 25.17 7.54
CA ARG A 110 -15.53 24.77 6.33
C ARG A 110 -15.26 26.00 5.47
N VAL A 111 -14.17 25.96 4.71
CA VAL A 111 -13.74 27.08 3.87
C VAL A 111 -13.89 26.69 2.41
N PHE A 112 -14.51 27.58 1.62
CA PHE A 112 -14.74 27.40 0.20
C PHE A 112 -14.12 28.55 -0.59
N LEU A 113 -13.71 28.26 -1.83
CA LEU A 113 -13.37 29.32 -2.78
C LEU A 113 -14.63 30.06 -3.22
N THR A 114 -14.39 31.28 -3.71
CA THR A 114 -15.44 32.17 -4.19
C THR A 114 -15.24 32.56 -5.64
N SER A 115 -16.29 33.09 -6.26
CA SER A 115 -16.21 33.66 -7.62
C SER A 115 -15.33 34.92 -7.68
N THR A 116 -15.09 35.57 -6.54
CA THR A 116 -14.10 36.66 -6.44
C THR A 116 -12.71 36.05 -6.27
N ALA A 117 -11.83 36.32 -7.24
CA ALA A 117 -10.48 35.77 -7.21
C ALA A 117 -9.68 36.31 -6.02
N GLY A 118 -9.05 35.41 -5.27
CA GLY A 118 -8.24 35.72 -4.11
C GLY A 118 -8.96 35.68 -2.77
N SER A 119 -10.28 35.40 -2.74
CA SER A 119 -11.08 35.40 -1.50
C SER A 119 -11.76 34.06 -1.21
N ILE A 120 -12.05 33.86 0.07
CA ILE A 120 -12.73 32.68 0.63
C ILE A 120 -14.08 33.04 1.27
N ASP A 121 -14.91 32.03 1.52
CA ASP A 121 -16.21 32.14 2.18
C ASP A 121 -16.56 30.82 2.90
N ASP A 122 -17.55 30.82 3.79
CA ASP A 122 -18.09 29.62 4.44
C ASP A 122 -19.33 29.06 3.74
N VAL A 123 -19.82 29.78 2.72
CA VAL A 123 -20.91 29.34 1.86
C VAL A 123 -20.43 28.24 0.91
N VAL A 124 -21.15 27.11 0.92
CA VAL A 124 -20.87 25.96 0.05
C VAL A 124 -21.01 26.37 -1.42
N ASN A 125 -19.89 26.35 -2.14
CA ASN A 125 -19.85 26.33 -3.60
C ASN A 125 -19.42 24.93 -4.04
N GLU A 126 -20.23 24.28 -4.89
CA GLU A 126 -20.04 22.89 -5.30
C GLU A 126 -18.67 22.72 -5.99
N GLY A 127 -17.82 21.86 -5.41
CA GLY A 127 -16.48 21.53 -5.96
C GLY A 127 -15.31 22.41 -5.50
N ASP A 128 -15.54 23.36 -4.58
CA ASP A 128 -14.58 24.41 -4.24
C ASP A 128 -14.09 24.39 -2.77
N GLU A 129 -14.31 23.30 -2.05
CA GLU A 129 -13.85 23.18 -0.65
C GLU A 129 -12.32 23.20 -0.56
N ILE A 130 -11.80 24.04 0.33
CA ILE A 130 -10.39 24.08 0.70
C ILE A 130 -10.17 23.13 1.88
N ILE A 131 -9.65 21.94 1.58
CA ILE A 131 -9.29 20.97 2.61
C ILE A 131 -8.04 21.44 3.33
N GLY A 132 -8.05 21.31 4.65
CA GLY A 132 -6.93 21.71 5.51
C GLY A 132 -6.93 23.20 5.83
N MET A 133 -8.03 23.92 5.58
CA MET A 133 -8.24 25.29 6.05
C MET A 133 -9.55 25.36 6.86
N GLN A 134 -9.55 26.12 7.95
CA GLN A 134 -10.72 26.31 8.81
C GLN A 134 -10.75 27.74 9.34
N PHE A 135 -11.93 28.36 9.39
CA PHE A 135 -12.09 29.66 10.02
C PHE A 135 -11.85 29.56 11.54
N THR A 136 -11.03 30.47 12.07
CA THR A 136 -10.73 30.60 13.50
C THR A 136 -11.22 31.92 14.08
N VAL A 137 -11.36 32.94 13.24
CA VAL A 137 -11.84 34.28 13.62
C VAL A 137 -12.83 34.71 12.54
N GLN A 138 -13.98 35.23 12.97
CA GLN A 138 -15.02 35.71 12.07
C GLN A 138 -14.51 36.88 11.21
N GLU A 139 -15.08 37.01 10.02
CA GLU A 139 -14.81 38.16 9.16
C GLU A 139 -15.09 39.48 9.90
N GLY A 140 -14.17 40.44 9.78
CA GLY A 140 -14.32 41.76 10.40
C GLY A 140 -13.93 41.84 11.88
N GLU A 141 -13.69 40.70 12.53
CA GLU A 141 -13.19 40.63 13.92
C GLU A 141 -11.66 40.52 14.01
N THR A 142 -10.97 40.53 12.85
CA THR A 142 -9.50 40.56 12.79
C THR A 142 -8.95 41.95 13.11
N THR A 143 -7.63 42.02 13.37
CA THR A 143 -6.92 43.29 13.51
C THR A 143 -6.94 44.18 12.25
N LEU A 144 -7.22 43.60 11.08
CA LEU A 144 -7.31 44.32 9.80
C LEU A 144 -8.72 44.84 9.47
N GLY A 145 -9.76 44.36 10.19
CA GLY A 145 -11.14 44.79 10.03
C GLY A 145 -11.87 44.11 8.87
N ALA A 146 -12.87 44.81 8.30
CA ALA A 146 -13.81 44.26 7.32
C ALA A 146 -13.11 43.69 6.07
N GLY A 147 -13.61 42.56 5.54
CA GLY A 147 -13.03 41.85 4.40
C GLY A 147 -11.86 40.92 4.74
N TYR A 148 -11.50 40.79 6.03
CA TYR A 148 -10.48 39.85 6.49
C TYR A 148 -11.03 38.91 7.56
N ALA A 149 -10.64 37.65 7.48
CA ALA A 149 -10.96 36.60 8.45
C ALA A 149 -9.69 35.88 8.90
N GLY A 150 -9.77 35.28 10.10
CA GLY A 150 -8.68 34.44 10.60
C GLY A 150 -8.90 32.98 10.27
N VAL A 151 -7.85 32.29 9.84
CA VAL A 151 -7.90 30.87 9.52
C VAL A 151 -6.73 30.11 10.15
N TYR A 152 -6.96 28.82 10.39
CA TYR A 152 -5.92 27.84 10.59
C TYR A 152 -5.71 27.05 9.31
N MET A 153 -4.44 26.88 8.91
CA MET A 153 -4.02 26.15 7.71
C MET A 153 -3.15 24.97 8.07
N ASN A 154 -3.38 23.85 7.41
CA ASN A 154 -2.54 22.66 7.46
C ASN A 154 -2.34 22.11 6.05
N ALA A 155 -1.33 22.63 5.34
CA ALA A 155 -1.04 22.32 3.95
C ALA A 155 -2.32 22.35 3.07
N PRO A 156 -3.02 23.50 3.06
CA PRO A 156 -4.34 23.58 2.49
C PRO A 156 -4.29 23.32 0.99
N ARG A 157 -5.32 22.70 0.48
CA ARG A 157 -5.47 22.44 -0.95
C ARG A 157 -6.94 22.45 -1.30
N THR A 158 -7.25 22.99 -2.47
CA THR A 158 -8.47 22.55 -3.11
C THR A 158 -8.18 21.17 -3.63
N LEU A 159 -9.05 20.21 -3.30
CA LEU A 159 -8.96 18.97 -4.04
C LEU A 159 -9.12 19.34 -5.52
N ASP A 160 -8.37 18.64 -6.36
CA ASP A 160 -8.86 18.45 -7.70
C ASP A 160 -10.32 18.02 -7.50
N GLY A 161 -11.26 18.79 -8.03
CA GLY A 161 -12.41 18.16 -8.59
C GLY A 161 -11.94 17.15 -9.64
N VAL A 162 -11.30 16.04 -9.22
CA VAL A 162 -12.01 14.78 -9.38
C VAL A 162 -13.29 15.06 -8.61
N ALA A 163 -14.26 15.66 -9.31
CA ALA A 163 -15.66 15.45 -8.95
C ALA A 163 -15.66 13.99 -8.57
N THR A 164 -15.96 13.69 -7.30
CA THR A 164 -16.16 12.31 -6.83
C THR A 164 -16.84 11.65 -8.00
N PRO A 165 -16.13 10.77 -8.76
CA PRO A 165 -16.53 10.50 -10.12
C PRO A 165 -17.97 10.07 -10.02
N ASP A 166 -18.88 10.67 -10.79
CA ASP A 166 -20.25 10.20 -10.69
C ASP A 166 -20.20 8.72 -11.08
N LEU A 167 -20.30 7.87 -10.07
CA LEU A 167 -20.05 6.44 -10.22
C LEU A 167 -21.13 5.82 -11.11
N THR A 168 -22.26 6.52 -11.26
CA THR A 168 -23.39 6.14 -12.12
C THR A 168 -23.31 6.75 -13.51
N GLN A 169 -22.38 7.70 -13.75
CA GLN A 169 -22.19 8.31 -15.06
C GLN A 169 -21.58 7.31 -16.06
N VAL A 170 -22.10 7.37 -17.29
CA VAL A 170 -21.61 6.59 -18.43
C VAL A 170 -20.95 7.52 -19.43
N ASP A 171 -19.65 7.34 -19.65
CA ASP A 171 -18.85 8.19 -20.51
C ASP A 171 -18.82 7.70 -21.95
N SER A 172 -18.98 8.64 -22.89
CA SER A 172 -18.88 8.36 -24.33
C SER A 172 -17.45 8.33 -24.86
N ALA A 173 -16.49 8.80 -24.07
CA ALA A 173 -15.05 8.77 -24.34
C ALA A 173 -14.33 8.44 -23.02
N VAL A 174 -13.08 8.00 -23.12
CA VAL A 174 -12.26 7.67 -21.95
C VAL A 174 -11.99 8.94 -21.13
N LEU A 175 -12.63 9.09 -19.96
CA LEU A 175 -12.39 10.21 -19.05
C LEU A 175 -11.26 9.93 -18.07
N TYR A 176 -11.18 8.67 -17.60
CA TYR A 176 -10.13 8.16 -16.74
C TYR A 176 -9.37 7.04 -17.43
N ALA A 177 -8.10 6.81 -17.07
CA ALA A 177 -7.35 5.69 -17.64
C ALA A 177 -8.09 4.35 -17.38
N VAL A 178 -8.23 3.50 -18.39
CA VAL A 178 -8.86 2.18 -18.21
C VAL A 178 -8.04 1.36 -17.21
N GLY A 179 -8.70 0.82 -16.18
CA GLY A 179 -8.09 0.16 -15.03
C GLY A 179 -7.72 1.10 -13.89
N ALA A 180 -7.93 2.42 -14.02
CA ALA A 180 -7.80 3.36 -12.91
C ALA A 180 -8.71 2.94 -11.76
N ARG A 181 -8.21 3.13 -10.54
CA ARG A 181 -8.96 2.86 -9.31
C ARG A 181 -9.34 4.17 -8.63
N PHE A 182 -10.51 4.17 -8.03
CA PHE A 182 -11.00 5.26 -7.20
C PHE A 182 -11.48 4.68 -5.86
N THR A 183 -11.18 5.37 -4.77
CA THR A 183 -11.68 5.04 -3.43
C THR A 183 -12.55 6.19 -2.96
N ASP A 184 -13.79 5.89 -2.59
CA ASP A 184 -14.72 6.91 -2.06
C ASP A 184 -14.48 7.19 -0.56
N GLU A 185 -15.27 8.09 0.01
CA GLU A 185 -15.18 8.51 1.41
C GLU A 185 -15.53 7.39 2.40
N ASP A 186 -16.33 6.41 1.97
CA ASP A 186 -16.71 5.23 2.74
C ASP A 186 -15.68 4.08 2.64
N GLY A 187 -14.63 4.26 1.84
CA GLY A 187 -13.58 3.26 1.62
C GLY A 187 -13.93 2.17 0.61
N ASN A 188 -15.03 2.32 -0.14
CA ASN A 188 -15.34 1.45 -1.27
C ASN A 188 -14.33 1.70 -2.40
N VAL A 189 -14.00 0.65 -3.16
CA VAL A 189 -13.05 0.77 -4.28
C VAL A 189 -13.73 0.43 -5.59
N PHE A 190 -13.51 1.29 -6.58
CA PHE A 190 -14.04 1.19 -7.92
C PHE A 190 -12.91 1.07 -8.93
N VAL A 191 -13.21 0.49 -10.08
CA VAL A 191 -12.32 0.41 -11.23
C VAL A 191 -13.03 0.95 -12.48
N TYR A 192 -12.34 1.78 -13.24
CA TYR A 192 -12.87 2.36 -14.48
C TYR A 192 -12.62 1.40 -15.65
N LEU A 193 -13.67 0.94 -16.31
CA LEU A 193 -13.57 -0.07 -17.38
C LEU A 193 -14.44 0.31 -18.58
N GLN A 194 -14.15 -0.31 -19.72
CA GLN A 194 -15.01 -0.25 -20.89
C GLN A 194 -16.19 -1.23 -20.72
N GLY A 195 -17.39 -0.79 -21.12
CA GLY A 195 -18.60 -1.59 -21.10
C GLY A 195 -18.69 -2.66 -22.18
N LEU A 196 -19.59 -3.61 -21.98
CA LEU A 196 -19.98 -4.64 -22.95
C LEU A 196 -21.39 -4.33 -23.49
N ALA A 197 -21.72 -4.91 -24.64
CA ALA A 197 -23.11 -4.98 -25.07
C ALA A 197 -23.98 -5.59 -23.95
N SER A 198 -25.10 -4.92 -23.64
CA SER A 198 -26.09 -5.36 -22.66
C SER A 198 -25.63 -5.42 -21.20
N THR A 199 -24.54 -4.73 -20.81
CA THR A 199 -24.27 -4.48 -19.39
C THR A 199 -25.36 -3.58 -18.83
N ALA A 200 -26.10 -4.08 -17.84
CA ALA A 200 -27.03 -3.32 -17.04
C ALA A 200 -26.39 -2.89 -15.71
N GLU A 201 -26.99 -1.91 -15.05
CA GLU A 201 -26.65 -1.59 -13.67
C GLU A 201 -26.78 -2.83 -12.78
N GLY A 202 -25.81 -3.01 -11.89
CA GLY A 202 -25.74 -4.16 -11.00
C GLY A 202 -25.22 -5.44 -11.61
N ASP A 203 -25.00 -5.49 -12.92
CA ASP A 203 -24.48 -6.71 -13.53
C ASP A 203 -23.08 -7.04 -13.00
N TRP A 204 -22.91 -8.30 -12.65
CA TRP A 204 -21.58 -8.85 -12.39
C TRP A 204 -20.82 -9.03 -13.69
N VAL A 205 -19.59 -8.56 -13.73
CA VAL A 205 -18.71 -8.68 -14.89
C VAL A 205 -17.39 -9.29 -14.48
N THR A 206 -16.87 -10.21 -15.29
CA THR A 206 -15.46 -10.55 -15.25
C THR A 206 -14.65 -9.48 -15.96
N TYR A 207 -13.49 -9.13 -15.43
CA TYR A 207 -12.57 -8.21 -16.07
C TYR A 207 -11.12 -8.67 -15.98
N ARG A 208 -10.34 -8.29 -16.99
CA ARG A 208 -8.88 -8.49 -17.02
C ARG A 208 -8.20 -7.19 -17.40
N ILE A 209 -7.35 -6.68 -16.52
CA ILE A 209 -6.47 -5.55 -16.82
C ILE A 209 -5.21 -6.11 -17.48
N THR A 210 -4.96 -5.74 -18.73
CA THR A 210 -3.72 -6.07 -19.43
C THR A 210 -2.73 -4.91 -19.31
N SER A 211 -1.43 -5.18 -19.46
CA SER A 211 -0.36 -4.16 -19.40
C SER A 211 -0.49 -3.06 -20.47
N THR A 212 -1.34 -3.28 -21.49
CA THR A 212 -1.60 -2.36 -22.61
C THR A 212 -2.90 -1.55 -22.47
N ALA A 213 -3.41 -1.36 -21.24
CA ALA A 213 -4.60 -0.54 -20.94
C ALA A 213 -5.93 -0.99 -21.60
N ALA A 214 -5.96 -2.13 -22.28
CA ALA A 214 -7.19 -2.75 -22.76
C ALA A 214 -7.74 -3.64 -21.65
N ALA A 215 -8.77 -3.17 -20.95
CA ALA A 215 -9.55 -4.02 -20.07
C ALA A 215 -10.64 -4.71 -20.89
N VAL A 216 -10.65 -6.05 -20.87
CA VAL A 216 -11.74 -6.83 -21.47
C VAL A 216 -12.76 -7.09 -20.36
N THR A 217 -14.01 -6.70 -20.60
CA THR A 217 -15.14 -7.02 -19.73
C THR A 217 -16.03 -8.07 -20.41
N LYS A 218 -16.53 -9.02 -19.63
CA LYS A 218 -17.55 -10.00 -20.03
C LYS A 218 -18.58 -10.09 -18.91
N ARG A 219 -19.88 -10.11 -19.23
CA ARG A 219 -20.93 -10.40 -18.22
C ARG A 219 -20.67 -11.78 -17.64
N ALA A 220 -20.53 -11.87 -16.33
CA ALA A 220 -20.16 -13.10 -15.65
C ALA A 220 -21.26 -14.16 -15.84
N VAL A 221 -20.87 -15.38 -16.19
CA VAL A 221 -21.76 -16.53 -16.34
C VAL A 221 -21.06 -17.79 -15.80
N ALA A 222 -21.84 -18.79 -15.40
CA ALA A 222 -21.34 -20.11 -15.00
C ALA A 222 -20.20 -20.62 -15.91
N GLY A 223 -19.12 -21.09 -15.29
CA GLY A 223 -17.87 -21.52 -15.90
C GLY A 223 -16.83 -20.41 -16.13
N ASP A 224 -17.16 -19.14 -15.88
CA ASP A 224 -16.20 -18.05 -16.06
C ASP A 224 -15.09 -18.02 -15.00
N GLN A 225 -13.93 -17.49 -15.40
CA GLN A 225 -12.76 -17.38 -14.54
C GLN A 225 -12.16 -15.98 -14.58
N GLY A 226 -11.76 -15.45 -13.43
CA GLY A 226 -11.08 -14.16 -13.32
C GLY A 226 -11.61 -13.26 -12.22
N ASN A 227 -11.10 -12.03 -12.22
CA ASN A 227 -11.56 -10.98 -11.30
C ASN A 227 -12.97 -10.56 -11.67
N LEU A 228 -13.79 -10.30 -10.66
CA LEU A 228 -15.17 -9.86 -10.80
C LEU A 228 -15.32 -8.41 -10.33
N ALA A 229 -16.30 -7.72 -10.89
CA ALA A 229 -16.74 -6.39 -10.47
C ALA A 229 -18.24 -6.24 -10.69
N ILE A 230 -18.86 -5.26 -10.05
CA ILE A 230 -20.29 -4.95 -10.19
C ILE A 230 -20.44 -3.63 -10.95
N ALA A 231 -21.22 -3.61 -12.03
CA ALA A 231 -21.46 -2.40 -12.82
C ALA A 231 -22.27 -1.37 -12.02
N MET A 232 -21.79 -0.14 -11.93
CA MET A 232 -22.50 0.95 -11.24
C MET A 232 -23.58 1.62 -12.11
N ALA A 233 -23.63 1.29 -13.41
CA ALA A 233 -24.61 1.80 -14.36
C ALA A 233 -24.76 0.85 -15.57
N ALA A 234 -25.70 1.16 -16.47
CA ALA A 234 -25.85 0.47 -17.75
C ALA A 234 -24.78 0.92 -18.77
N ILE A 235 -23.57 0.33 -18.68
CA ILE A 235 -22.41 0.74 -19.47
C ILE A 235 -22.33 -0.09 -20.77
N LEU A 236 -22.93 0.44 -21.85
CA LEU A 236 -22.98 -0.25 -23.15
C LEU A 236 -21.61 -0.42 -23.81
N ALA A 237 -21.57 -1.23 -24.88
CA ALA A 237 -20.40 -1.36 -25.74
C ALA A 237 -19.89 0.02 -26.19
N THR A 238 -18.56 0.18 -26.26
CA THR A 238 -17.87 1.43 -26.60
C THR A 238 -18.05 2.59 -25.61
N LYS A 239 -18.75 2.40 -24.49
CA LYS A 239 -18.84 3.36 -23.39
C LYS A 239 -17.92 2.95 -22.25
N PHE A 240 -17.69 3.88 -21.32
CA PHE A 240 -16.83 3.67 -20.16
C PHE A 240 -17.59 4.07 -18.89
N GLY A 241 -17.23 3.47 -17.76
CA GLY A 241 -17.86 3.77 -16.49
C GLY A 241 -17.20 3.02 -15.33
N TRP A 242 -17.72 3.25 -14.13
CA TRP A 242 -17.18 2.69 -12.91
C TRP A 242 -17.82 1.34 -12.56
N TYR A 243 -16.99 0.45 -12.03
CA TYR A 243 -17.40 -0.85 -11.51
C TYR A 243 -16.86 -1.02 -10.09
N GLN A 244 -17.68 -1.44 -9.14
CA GLN A 244 -17.23 -1.66 -7.76
C GLN A 244 -16.51 -3.00 -7.62
N ILE A 245 -15.38 -3.00 -6.91
CA ILE A 245 -14.53 -4.18 -6.65
C ILE A 245 -14.25 -4.41 -5.16
N PHE A 246 -14.58 -3.44 -4.30
CA PHE A 246 -14.44 -3.57 -2.85
C PHE A 246 -15.53 -2.74 -2.15
N GLY A 247 -15.99 -3.22 -1.00
CA GLY A 247 -16.97 -2.56 -0.15
C GLY A 247 -18.37 -3.18 -0.23
N ASN A 248 -19.38 -2.43 0.17
CA ASN A 248 -20.78 -2.89 0.14
C ASN A 248 -21.50 -2.29 -1.06
N ASN A 249 -22.03 -3.13 -1.95
CA ASN A 249 -22.81 -2.71 -3.11
C ASN A 249 -24.28 -3.09 -2.90
N LEU A 250 -25.18 -2.12 -2.86
CA LEU A 250 -26.62 -2.34 -2.65
C LEU A 250 -27.39 -2.64 -3.95
N ARG A 251 -26.69 -2.81 -5.07
CA ARG A 251 -27.27 -2.96 -6.40
C ARG A 251 -26.70 -4.18 -7.10
N ALA A 252 -26.26 -5.20 -6.38
CA ALA A 252 -25.67 -6.39 -6.98
C ALA A 252 -26.74 -7.24 -7.67
N GLY A 253 -26.52 -7.61 -8.93
CA GLY A 253 -27.46 -8.45 -9.68
C GLY A 253 -27.58 -9.85 -9.09
N ALA A 254 -28.79 -10.22 -8.68
CA ALA A 254 -29.15 -11.56 -8.24
C ALA A 254 -30.20 -12.17 -9.19
N ILE A 255 -30.24 -13.50 -9.27
CA ILE A 255 -31.26 -14.18 -10.07
C ILE A 255 -32.62 -14.04 -9.39
N THR A 256 -33.64 -13.61 -10.15
CA THR A 256 -34.97 -13.38 -9.59
C THR A 256 -35.61 -14.66 -9.10
N GLY A 257 -36.00 -14.69 -7.83
CA GLY A 257 -36.72 -15.80 -7.22
C GLY A 257 -35.82 -16.97 -6.76
N GLY A 258 -34.50 -16.80 -6.80
CA GLY A 258 -33.57 -17.56 -5.97
C GLY A 258 -33.39 -16.78 -4.68
N ASP A 259 -33.73 -17.37 -3.53
CA ASP A 259 -33.72 -16.73 -2.23
C ASP A 259 -32.31 -16.33 -1.77
N ALA A 260 -31.61 -15.43 -2.47
CA ALA A 260 -30.25 -14.99 -2.20
C ALA A 260 -30.16 -14.47 -0.76
N ALA A 261 -29.87 -15.35 0.18
CA ALA A 261 -30.04 -15.05 1.59
C ALA A 261 -28.93 -14.11 2.05
N ALA A 262 -29.24 -13.18 2.96
CA ALA A 262 -28.21 -12.37 3.60
C ALA A 262 -27.18 -13.29 4.28
N GLY A 263 -25.90 -13.06 4.02
CA GLY A 263 -24.78 -13.90 4.45
C GLY A 263 -24.51 -15.12 3.55
N GLY A 264 -25.34 -15.37 2.53
CA GLY A 264 -25.17 -16.43 1.54
C GLY A 264 -23.89 -16.26 0.73
N ALA A 265 -23.25 -17.40 0.42
CA ALA A 265 -22.14 -17.41 -0.54
C ALA A 265 -22.65 -17.05 -1.93
N VAL A 266 -21.82 -16.40 -2.74
CA VAL A 266 -22.17 -15.99 -4.10
C VAL A 266 -21.63 -17.00 -5.10
N PHE A 267 -22.47 -17.46 -6.03
CA PHE A 267 -22.11 -18.39 -7.10
C PHE A 267 -22.50 -17.81 -8.47
N LEU A 268 -21.70 -18.09 -9.49
CA LEU A 268 -22.06 -17.79 -10.87
C LEU A 268 -23.29 -18.63 -11.27
N THR A 269 -24.15 -18.04 -12.09
CA THR A 269 -25.31 -18.74 -12.67
C THR A 269 -25.27 -18.70 -14.19
N SER A 270 -26.09 -19.54 -14.83
CA SER A 270 -26.27 -19.56 -16.28
C SER A 270 -26.87 -18.25 -16.83
N THR A 271 -27.54 -17.46 -15.99
CA THR A 271 -28.03 -16.13 -16.34
C THR A 271 -26.90 -15.11 -16.26
N ALA A 272 -26.37 -14.73 -17.43
CA ALA A 272 -25.27 -13.77 -17.51
C ALA A 272 -25.55 -12.48 -16.71
N GLY A 273 -24.55 -12.00 -15.99
CA GLY A 273 -24.59 -10.78 -15.17
C GLY A 273 -25.32 -10.91 -13.84
N LYS A 274 -25.91 -12.08 -13.54
CA LYS A 274 -26.58 -12.36 -12.27
C LYS A 274 -25.80 -13.42 -11.49
N MET A 275 -26.06 -13.47 -10.19
CA MET A 275 -25.49 -14.46 -9.27
C MET A 275 -26.60 -15.14 -8.48
N ASP A 276 -26.27 -16.26 -7.86
CA ASP A 276 -27.17 -17.07 -7.04
C ASP A 276 -26.47 -17.45 -5.73
N ASP A 277 -27.22 -17.80 -4.69
CA ASP A 277 -26.68 -18.41 -3.48
C ASP A 277 -26.77 -19.94 -3.48
N VAL A 278 -27.43 -20.50 -4.50
CA VAL A 278 -27.43 -21.94 -4.78
C VAL A 278 -26.06 -22.36 -5.30
N GLU A 279 -25.49 -23.38 -4.65
CA GLU A 279 -24.21 -23.95 -5.04
C GLU A 279 -24.26 -24.50 -6.47
N VAL A 280 -23.41 -23.93 -7.33
CA VAL A 280 -23.05 -24.48 -8.64
C VAL A 280 -21.59 -24.89 -8.56
N ALA A 281 -21.32 -26.14 -8.92
CA ALA A 281 -19.97 -26.71 -8.86
C ALA A 281 -18.98 -25.84 -9.66
N ASP A 282 -17.83 -25.57 -9.05
CA ASP A 282 -16.73 -24.77 -9.60
C ASP A 282 -16.99 -23.26 -9.83
N ASP A 283 -18.18 -22.78 -9.48
CA ASP A 283 -18.65 -21.43 -9.81
C ASP A 283 -18.74 -20.49 -8.60
N ARG A 284 -18.18 -20.88 -7.46
CA ARG A 284 -18.17 -20.03 -6.26
C ARG A 284 -17.33 -18.78 -6.48
N VAL A 285 -17.90 -17.63 -6.16
CA VAL A 285 -17.20 -16.34 -6.10
C VAL A 285 -16.53 -16.21 -4.74
N SER A 286 -15.19 -16.22 -4.75
CA SER A 286 -14.40 -15.91 -3.56
C SER A 286 -14.40 -14.41 -3.30
N GLY A 287 -14.44 -13.99 -2.04
CA GLY A 287 -14.43 -12.58 -1.66
C GLY A 287 -15.75 -11.86 -1.89
N ALA A 288 -16.86 -12.58 -2.06
CA ALA A 288 -18.21 -12.00 -2.09
C ALA A 288 -19.16 -12.80 -1.21
N VAL A 289 -20.04 -12.08 -0.50
CA VAL A 289 -21.22 -12.63 0.21
C VAL A 289 -22.39 -11.70 0.00
N PHE A 290 -23.60 -12.23 -0.11
CA PHE A 290 -24.79 -11.38 -0.13
C PHE A 290 -24.92 -10.66 1.22
N SER A 291 -25.18 -9.36 1.20
CA SER A 291 -25.35 -8.52 2.40
C SER A 291 -26.82 -8.28 2.73
N VAL A 292 -27.69 -8.28 1.72
CA VAL A 292 -29.14 -8.09 1.86
C VAL A 292 -29.85 -8.99 0.85
N GLN A 293 -31.00 -9.56 1.22
CA GLN A 293 -31.77 -10.43 0.34
C GLN A 293 -32.30 -9.67 -0.88
N GLU A 294 -32.48 -10.41 -1.99
CA GLU A 294 -33.12 -9.89 -3.19
C GLU A 294 -34.48 -9.25 -2.87
N GLY A 295 -34.73 -8.03 -3.37
CA GLY A 295 -36.02 -7.36 -3.23
C GLY A 295 -36.35 -6.78 -1.85
N GLU A 296 -35.49 -6.99 -0.83
CA GLU A 296 -35.68 -6.38 0.49
C GLU A 296 -35.20 -4.91 0.56
N LEU A 297 -34.41 -4.46 -0.43
CA LEU A 297 -33.99 -3.07 -0.52
C LEU A 297 -35.14 -2.19 -1.05
N SER A 298 -35.55 -1.23 -0.22
CA SER A 298 -36.60 -0.25 -0.60
C SER A 298 -36.22 0.48 -1.90
N GLY A 299 -37.09 0.39 -2.91
CA GLY A 299 -36.91 1.06 -4.20
C GLY A 299 -36.04 0.30 -5.21
N ASN A 300 -35.58 -0.91 -4.92
CA ASN A 300 -34.82 -1.72 -5.88
C ASN A 300 -35.76 -2.45 -6.86
N PRO A 301 -35.43 -2.53 -8.16
CA PRO A 301 -36.09 -3.48 -9.05
C PRO A 301 -35.89 -4.91 -8.54
N ALA A 302 -36.91 -5.76 -8.72
CA ALA A 302 -36.76 -7.21 -8.59
C ALA A 302 -35.57 -7.65 -9.46
N ALA A 303 -34.68 -8.51 -8.94
CA ALA A 303 -33.35 -8.91 -9.45
C ALA A 303 -32.11 -8.21 -8.86
N LEU A 304 -32.24 -7.34 -7.85
CA LEU A 304 -31.08 -6.75 -7.17
C LEU A 304 -31.05 -7.11 -5.67
N ALA A 305 -29.87 -7.51 -5.22
CA ALA A 305 -29.52 -7.83 -3.84
C ALA A 305 -28.38 -6.93 -3.35
N GLY A 306 -28.14 -6.90 -2.03
CA GLY A 306 -26.92 -6.32 -1.48
C GLY A 306 -25.77 -7.33 -1.57
N ALA A 307 -24.54 -6.91 -1.86
CA ALA A 307 -23.35 -7.75 -1.78
C ALA A 307 -22.19 -7.02 -1.09
N ASN A 308 -21.59 -7.67 -0.10
CA ASN A 308 -20.30 -7.28 0.44
C ASN A 308 -19.21 -7.96 -0.39
N ILE A 309 -18.36 -7.15 -1.03
CA ILE A 309 -17.31 -7.62 -1.93
C ILE A 309 -15.93 -7.16 -1.45
N SER A 310 -14.95 -8.03 -1.64
CA SER A 310 -13.55 -7.79 -1.31
C SER A 310 -12.68 -8.41 -2.40
N TYR A 311 -12.47 -7.64 -3.46
CA TYR A 311 -11.74 -8.05 -4.68
C TYR A 311 -12.22 -9.41 -5.20
N PRO A 312 -13.50 -9.52 -5.59
CA PRO A 312 -14.12 -10.81 -5.85
C PRO A 312 -13.51 -11.50 -7.07
N PHE A 313 -13.49 -12.83 -7.04
CA PHE A 313 -12.86 -13.65 -8.06
C PHE A 313 -13.61 -14.98 -8.23
N CYS A 314 -13.83 -15.42 -9.48
CA CYS A 314 -14.43 -16.71 -9.82
C CYS A 314 -13.48 -17.58 -10.66
N GLY A 315 -13.79 -18.87 -10.79
CA GLY A 315 -13.00 -19.78 -11.63
C GLY A 315 -11.92 -20.57 -10.90
N MET A 316 -12.05 -20.68 -9.58
CA MET A 316 -11.42 -21.76 -8.85
C MET A 316 -12.52 -22.40 -8.03
N GLY A 317 -12.98 -23.57 -8.47
CA GLY A 317 -13.78 -24.43 -7.63
C GLY A 317 -13.14 -24.53 -6.26
N TRP A 318 -13.87 -24.09 -5.25
CA TRP A 318 -13.44 -24.20 -3.87
C TRP A 318 -13.79 -25.62 -3.39
N PRO A 319 -12.81 -26.47 -3.04
CA PRO A 319 -11.39 -26.39 -3.33
C PRO A 319 -10.95 -27.57 -4.20
N VAL A 320 -10.71 -27.35 -5.49
CA VAL A 320 -9.57 -28.03 -6.10
C VAL A 320 -8.37 -27.32 -5.49
N ARG A 321 -7.80 -27.92 -4.44
CA ARG A 321 -6.50 -27.53 -3.89
C ARG A 321 -5.59 -27.23 -5.09
N PRO A 322 -5.00 -26.02 -5.21
CA PRO A 322 -4.08 -25.76 -6.29
C PRO A 322 -3.07 -26.90 -6.33
N VAL A 323 -2.81 -27.45 -7.50
CA VAL A 323 -1.79 -28.49 -7.63
C VAL A 323 -0.47 -27.81 -7.32
N LEU A 324 -0.02 -27.88 -6.07
CA LEU A 324 1.12 -27.10 -5.58
C LEU A 324 2.42 -27.43 -6.33
N SER A 325 2.49 -28.60 -6.95
CA SER A 325 3.59 -29.04 -7.82
C SER A 325 3.48 -28.58 -9.27
N GLN A 326 2.40 -27.90 -9.66
CA GLN A 326 2.19 -27.42 -11.02
C GLN A 326 3.14 -26.25 -11.31
N ILE A 327 3.71 -26.27 -12.51
CA ILE A 327 4.55 -25.21 -13.05
C ILE A 327 3.91 -24.73 -14.34
N ASP A 328 3.70 -23.43 -14.43
CA ASP A 328 2.93 -22.80 -15.49
C ASP A 328 3.84 -21.99 -16.43
N ASP A 329 3.57 -22.08 -17.72
CA ASP A 329 4.26 -21.31 -18.76
C ASP A 329 3.82 -19.84 -18.81
N SER A 330 2.70 -19.53 -18.16
CA SER A 330 2.15 -18.20 -17.99
C SER A 330 1.47 -18.11 -16.62
N ALA A 331 1.45 -16.92 -16.01
CA ALA A 331 0.83 -16.73 -14.70
C ALA A 331 -0.66 -17.12 -14.72
N LEU A 332 -1.00 -18.27 -14.13
CA LEU A 332 -2.40 -18.69 -13.93
C LEU A 332 -3.05 -17.93 -12.77
N TYR A 333 -2.24 -17.55 -11.78
CA TYR A 333 -2.66 -16.74 -10.65
C TYR A 333 -1.88 -15.43 -10.62
N ASN A 334 -2.44 -14.41 -9.95
CA ASN A 334 -1.73 -13.17 -9.70
C ASN A 334 -0.45 -13.45 -8.90
N VAL A 335 0.69 -12.96 -9.40
CA VAL A 335 1.97 -13.12 -8.71
C VAL A 335 1.92 -12.38 -7.36
N GLY A 336 2.21 -13.10 -6.28
CA GLY A 336 2.06 -12.64 -4.90
C GLY A 336 0.81 -13.15 -4.20
N ARG A 337 -0.10 -13.83 -4.91
CA ARG A 337 -1.28 -14.45 -4.29
C ARG A 337 -0.84 -15.47 -3.26
N THR A 338 -1.40 -15.38 -2.05
CA THR A 338 -1.20 -16.38 -0.99
C THR A 338 -2.35 -17.38 -0.95
N PHE A 339 -2.05 -18.61 -0.59
CA PHE A 339 -3.01 -19.68 -0.35
C PHE A 339 -2.69 -20.34 0.99
N LYS A 340 -3.70 -20.48 1.86
CA LYS A 340 -3.58 -21.19 3.14
C LYS A 340 -4.39 -22.46 3.07
N ASP A 341 -3.74 -23.61 3.26
CA ASP A 341 -4.43 -24.89 3.36
C ASP A 341 -4.99 -25.02 4.78
N GLU A 342 -6.31 -24.98 4.90
CA GLU A 342 -7.03 -25.06 6.18
C GLU A 342 -6.81 -26.40 6.90
N THR A 343 -6.51 -27.47 6.17
CA THR A 343 -6.28 -28.79 6.78
C THR A 343 -4.90 -28.90 7.41
N THR A 344 -3.88 -28.37 6.74
CA THR A 344 -2.48 -28.52 7.17
C THR A 344 -1.93 -27.28 7.87
N GLY A 345 -2.61 -26.13 7.75
CA GLY A 345 -2.13 -24.83 8.19
C GLY A 345 -0.97 -24.27 7.35
N ASN A 346 -0.57 -24.96 6.28
CA ASN A 346 0.52 -24.53 5.42
C ASN A 346 0.11 -23.31 4.58
N GLU A 347 1.04 -22.39 4.38
CA GLU A 347 0.84 -21.20 3.56
C GLU A 347 1.79 -21.19 2.38
N TRP A 348 1.25 -20.81 1.23
CA TRP A 348 1.91 -20.82 -0.06
C TRP A 348 1.74 -19.45 -0.71
N ILE A 349 2.68 -19.07 -1.58
CA ILE A 349 2.63 -17.87 -2.39
C ILE A 349 2.93 -18.23 -3.85
N TYR A 350 2.18 -17.65 -4.79
CA TYR A 350 2.40 -17.87 -6.21
C TYR A 350 3.42 -16.87 -6.74
N LEU A 351 4.48 -17.36 -7.38
CA LEU A 351 5.67 -16.58 -7.71
C LEU A 351 6.10 -16.80 -9.16
N SER A 352 6.74 -15.78 -9.74
CA SER A 352 7.49 -15.92 -10.99
C SER A 352 8.81 -16.64 -10.75
N GLY A 353 9.23 -17.47 -11.68
CA GLY A 353 10.48 -18.21 -11.58
C GLY A 353 11.73 -17.37 -11.78
N VAL A 354 12.84 -17.91 -11.28
CA VAL A 354 14.19 -17.36 -11.42
C VAL A 354 15.14 -18.43 -11.96
N SER A 355 16.15 -17.99 -12.71
CA SER A 355 17.12 -18.90 -13.32
C SER A 355 17.73 -19.86 -12.29
N SER A 356 17.82 -21.14 -12.66
CA SER A 356 18.37 -22.21 -11.81
C SER A 356 17.59 -22.52 -10.52
N CYS A 357 16.34 -22.04 -10.40
CA CYS A 357 15.45 -22.51 -9.35
C CYS A 357 14.97 -23.93 -9.66
N VAL A 358 15.23 -24.85 -8.73
CA VAL A 358 14.74 -26.23 -8.77
C VAL A 358 13.80 -26.46 -7.60
N GLU A 359 13.04 -27.55 -7.64
CA GLU A 359 12.24 -27.98 -6.50
C GLU A 359 13.08 -28.06 -5.22
N GLY A 360 12.56 -27.45 -4.15
CA GLY A 360 13.19 -27.35 -2.84
C GLY A 360 14.20 -26.21 -2.68
N SER A 361 14.41 -25.39 -3.71
CA SER A 361 15.26 -24.20 -3.62
C SER A 361 14.69 -23.15 -2.68
N TRP A 362 15.56 -22.50 -1.91
CA TRP A 362 15.22 -21.33 -1.11
C TRP A 362 15.24 -20.09 -1.98
N LEU A 363 14.17 -19.30 -1.90
CA LEU A 363 13.94 -18.11 -2.70
C LEU A 363 13.81 -16.89 -1.80
N THR A 364 14.30 -15.75 -2.29
CA THR A 364 13.98 -14.44 -1.71
C THR A 364 12.99 -13.72 -2.61
N TYR A 365 11.93 -13.17 -2.01
CA TYR A 365 10.91 -12.41 -2.72
C TYR A 365 10.57 -11.10 -2.00
N TYR A 366 10.05 -10.16 -2.77
CA TYR A 366 9.50 -8.91 -2.26
C TYR A 366 8.05 -8.76 -2.68
N ILE A 367 7.27 -8.13 -1.81
CA ILE A 367 5.90 -7.70 -2.10
C ILE A 367 5.96 -6.20 -2.33
N THR A 368 5.64 -5.74 -3.54
CA THR A 368 5.45 -4.32 -3.83
C THR A 368 3.96 -4.01 -3.92
N SER A 369 3.59 -2.73 -3.91
CA SER A 369 2.18 -2.29 -4.04
C SER A 369 1.53 -2.70 -5.36
N THR A 370 2.32 -3.12 -6.36
CA THR A 370 1.84 -3.43 -7.71
C THR A 370 2.08 -4.89 -8.15
N ALA A 371 3.01 -5.63 -7.53
CA ALA A 371 3.23 -7.06 -7.74
C ALA A 371 4.16 -7.68 -6.69
N ALA A 372 4.12 -9.00 -6.50
CA ALA A 372 5.27 -9.71 -5.92
C ALA A 372 6.26 -10.12 -7.02
N SER A 373 7.55 -10.09 -6.71
CA SER A 373 8.60 -10.51 -7.65
C SER A 373 9.64 -11.33 -6.92
N VAL A 374 10.00 -12.49 -7.48
CA VAL A 374 11.16 -13.25 -7.00
C VAL A 374 12.41 -12.55 -7.50
N THR A 375 13.32 -12.23 -6.60
CA THR A 375 14.49 -11.41 -6.92
C THR A 375 15.75 -12.24 -7.11
N ALA A 376 15.90 -13.35 -6.39
CA ALA A 376 17.04 -14.25 -6.55
C ALA A 376 16.80 -15.62 -5.88
N LEU A 377 17.62 -16.60 -6.24
CA LEU A 377 17.92 -17.75 -5.39
C LEU A 377 18.57 -17.20 -4.08
N PHE A 378 18.21 -17.76 -2.92
CA PHE A 378 18.72 -17.29 -1.64
C PHE A 378 20.27 -17.32 -1.61
N ALA A 379 20.88 -16.14 -1.60
CA ALA A 379 22.33 -15.95 -1.59
C ALA A 379 22.78 -15.39 -0.22
N ALA A 380 24.06 -15.56 0.11
CA ALA A 380 24.63 -14.91 1.28
C ALA A 380 24.41 -13.39 1.16
N ASN A 381 23.75 -12.79 2.17
CA ASN A 381 23.33 -11.38 2.25
C ASN A 381 22.06 -10.99 1.46
N ALA A 382 21.24 -11.94 1.02
CA ALA A 382 19.92 -11.60 0.48
C ALA A 382 19.03 -10.97 1.58
N ILE A 383 18.41 -9.84 1.27
CA ILE A 383 17.42 -9.15 2.11
C ILE A 383 16.05 -9.44 1.49
N GLY A 384 15.02 -9.75 2.28
CA GLY A 384 13.66 -9.99 1.78
C GLY A 384 12.94 -11.14 2.47
N LEU A 385 11.69 -11.38 2.05
CA LEU A 385 10.90 -12.51 2.54
C LEU A 385 11.40 -13.81 1.91
N ILE A 386 11.23 -14.92 2.63
CA ILE A 386 11.77 -16.22 2.23
C ILE A 386 10.63 -17.16 1.85
N ALA A 387 10.81 -17.89 0.74
CA ALA A 387 9.91 -18.96 0.34
C ALA A 387 10.71 -20.18 -0.14
N ILE A 388 10.08 -21.36 -0.19
CA ILE A 388 10.69 -22.59 -0.70
C ILE A 388 9.93 -23.04 -1.94
N ALA A 389 10.62 -23.18 -3.07
CA ALA A 389 10.02 -23.58 -4.34
C ALA A 389 9.48 -25.02 -4.29
N VAL A 390 8.23 -25.23 -4.73
CA VAL A 390 7.59 -26.56 -4.75
C VAL A 390 7.86 -27.33 -6.05
N GLY A 391 8.30 -26.63 -7.09
CA GLY A 391 8.77 -27.20 -8.37
C GLY A 391 9.91 -26.36 -8.96
N ALA A 392 10.35 -26.73 -10.16
CA ALA A 392 11.41 -26.01 -10.87
C ALA A 392 10.88 -24.70 -11.48
N LEU A 393 10.94 -23.62 -10.71
CA LEU A 393 10.48 -22.30 -11.13
C LEU A 393 11.55 -21.59 -11.97
N GLU A 394 11.83 -22.10 -13.17
CA GLU A 394 12.80 -21.50 -14.09
C GLU A 394 12.36 -20.11 -14.59
N ASN A 395 13.29 -19.37 -15.21
CA ASN A 395 12.99 -18.07 -15.79
C ASN A 395 11.79 -18.20 -16.77
N THR A 396 10.86 -17.25 -16.71
CA THR A 396 9.57 -17.25 -17.43
C THR A 396 8.51 -18.27 -17.01
N LYS A 397 8.77 -19.12 -16.02
CA LYS A 397 7.75 -20.01 -15.44
C LYS A 397 7.08 -19.37 -14.23
N PHE A 398 5.95 -19.91 -13.80
CA PHE A 398 5.25 -19.49 -12.60
C PHE A 398 4.84 -20.71 -11.79
N GLY A 399 4.69 -20.57 -10.48
CA GLY A 399 4.29 -21.68 -9.63
C GLY A 399 4.27 -21.32 -8.15
N TRP A 400 3.89 -22.29 -7.33
CA TRP A 400 3.75 -22.09 -5.89
C TRP A 400 5.07 -22.28 -5.16
N ALA A 401 5.28 -21.46 -4.13
CA ALA A 401 6.36 -21.57 -3.16
C ALA A 401 5.78 -21.54 -1.74
N GLN A 402 6.30 -22.37 -0.84
CA GLN A 402 5.84 -22.41 0.55
C GLN A 402 6.47 -21.29 1.38
N ILE A 403 5.66 -20.57 2.15
CA ILE A 403 6.11 -19.48 3.04
C ILE A 403 5.91 -19.81 4.53
N ALA A 404 5.00 -20.73 4.86
CA ALA A 404 4.82 -21.21 6.23
C ALA A 404 4.36 -22.67 6.30
N GLY A 405 4.63 -23.29 7.45
CA GLY A 405 4.21 -24.65 7.78
C GLY A 405 5.28 -25.74 7.60
N ASN A 406 4.86 -27.00 7.71
CA ASN A 406 5.78 -28.14 7.68
C ASN A 406 6.17 -28.48 6.24
N ASN A 407 7.37 -28.04 5.85
CA ASN A 407 7.90 -28.22 4.52
C ASN A 407 8.41 -29.66 4.31
N LEU A 408 7.71 -30.45 3.50
CA LEU A 408 8.12 -31.83 3.19
C LEU A 408 9.25 -31.93 2.15
N ARG A 409 9.61 -30.81 1.49
CA ARG A 409 10.45 -30.80 0.27
C ARG A 409 11.63 -29.82 0.32
N ALA A 410 11.89 -29.18 1.45
CA ALA A 410 13.03 -28.28 1.59
C ALA A 410 14.34 -29.04 1.38
N LYS A 411 15.14 -28.65 0.39
CA LYS A 411 16.53 -29.10 0.31
C LYS A 411 17.29 -28.34 1.38
N ALA A 412 17.65 -29.03 2.46
CA ALA A 412 18.65 -28.49 3.38
C ALA A 412 19.91 -28.26 2.54
N ALA A 413 20.31 -26.99 2.38
CA ALA A 413 21.63 -26.67 1.87
C ALA A 413 22.61 -27.44 2.76
N SER A 414 23.31 -28.42 2.18
CA SER A 414 24.39 -29.10 2.87
C SER A 414 25.50 -28.07 3.08
N LEU A 415 25.36 -27.25 4.12
CA LEU A 415 26.36 -26.33 4.63
C LEU A 415 27.53 -27.17 5.11
N GLY A 416 28.37 -27.66 4.20
CA GLY A 416 29.71 -28.19 4.45
C GLY A 416 29.87 -29.20 5.59
N MET A 417 28.80 -29.79 6.13
CA MET A 417 28.90 -30.79 7.18
C MET A 417 29.35 -32.06 6.48
N SER A 418 30.67 -32.31 6.57
CA SER A 418 31.34 -33.47 5.99
C SER A 418 30.48 -34.72 6.17
N ALA A 419 30.50 -35.62 5.19
CA ALA A 419 29.72 -36.87 5.18
C ALA A 419 29.83 -37.66 6.50
N VAL A 420 30.91 -37.46 7.27
CA VAL A 420 31.15 -38.00 8.61
C VAL A 420 30.06 -37.59 9.61
N ALA A 421 29.56 -36.35 9.58
CA ALA A 421 28.53 -35.86 10.51
C ALA A 421 27.13 -36.42 10.24
N ARG A 422 26.82 -36.80 8.98
CA ARG A 422 25.54 -37.47 8.67
C ARG A 422 25.54 -38.94 9.06
N TRP A 423 26.69 -39.61 9.06
CA TRP A 423 26.80 -41.02 9.46
C TRP A 423 26.82 -41.21 10.98
N PHE A 424 27.44 -40.29 11.71
CA PHE A 424 27.48 -40.32 13.17
C PHE A 424 26.54 -39.24 13.70
N GLY A 425 25.26 -39.56 13.85
CA GLY A 425 24.28 -38.65 14.44
C GLY A 425 24.80 -38.02 15.75
N ALA A 426 24.35 -36.79 16.04
CA ALA A 426 24.95 -35.90 17.05
C ALA A 426 25.31 -36.57 18.40
N ALA A 427 24.51 -37.53 18.86
CA ALA A 427 24.77 -38.31 20.06
C ALA A 427 26.10 -39.12 20.00
N LYS A 428 26.46 -39.66 18.83
CA LYS A 428 27.69 -40.44 18.65
C LYS A 428 28.94 -39.55 18.65
N ILE A 429 28.84 -38.34 18.11
CA ILE A 429 29.95 -37.36 18.15
C ILE A 429 30.16 -36.87 19.59
N ALA A 430 29.08 -36.59 20.32
CA ALA A 430 29.17 -36.26 21.75
C ALA A 430 29.77 -37.41 22.56
N ALA A 431 29.41 -38.66 22.26
CA ALA A 431 29.97 -39.84 22.93
C ALA A 431 31.47 -40.01 22.64
N VAL A 432 31.92 -39.82 21.40
CA VAL A 432 33.35 -39.89 21.05
C VAL A 432 34.12 -38.75 21.72
N GLY A 433 33.57 -37.53 21.72
CA GLY A 433 34.15 -36.39 22.44
C GLY A 433 34.28 -36.65 23.94
N PHE A 434 33.26 -37.25 24.55
CA PHE A 434 33.28 -37.62 25.97
C PHE A 434 34.32 -38.71 26.26
N VAL A 435 34.45 -39.73 25.41
CA VAL A 435 35.46 -40.80 25.57
C VAL A 435 36.87 -40.22 25.48
N LEU A 436 37.14 -39.34 24.50
CA LEU A 436 38.44 -38.68 24.38
C LEU A 436 38.75 -37.78 25.58
N TYR A 437 37.74 -37.08 26.11
CA TYR A 437 37.87 -36.27 27.31
C TYR A 437 38.20 -37.12 28.55
N VAL A 438 37.53 -38.25 28.74
CA VAL A 438 37.81 -39.18 29.85
C VAL A 438 39.21 -39.78 29.72
N LEU A 439 39.64 -40.15 28.51
CA LEU A 439 40.99 -40.66 28.27
C LEU A 439 42.07 -39.59 28.54
N ALA A 440 41.80 -38.33 28.21
CA ALA A 440 42.71 -37.23 28.52
C ALA A 440 42.85 -37.02 30.04
N ILE A 441 41.75 -37.08 30.80
CA ILE A 441 41.79 -36.99 32.27
C ILE A 441 42.54 -38.19 32.87
N ALA A 442 42.28 -39.41 32.38
CA ALA A 442 42.97 -40.61 32.85
C ALA A 442 44.48 -40.53 32.56
N GLY A 443 44.86 -40.04 31.37
CA GLY A 443 46.26 -39.78 31.01
C GLY A 443 46.91 -38.75 31.92
N LEU A 444 46.22 -37.65 32.22
CA LEU A 444 46.73 -36.63 33.16
C LEU A 444 46.91 -37.20 34.57
N GLY A 445 45.94 -38.01 35.03
CA GLY A 445 46.01 -38.71 36.32
C GLY A 445 47.18 -39.69 36.39
N LEU A 446 47.46 -40.42 35.31
CA LEU A 446 48.62 -41.30 35.22
C LEU A 446 49.95 -40.52 35.33
N VAL A 447 50.04 -39.35 34.68
CA VAL A 447 51.23 -38.49 34.77
C VAL A 447 51.44 -37.99 36.19
N VAL A 448 50.37 -37.54 36.88
CA VAL A 448 50.45 -37.11 38.28
C VAL A 448 50.83 -38.27 39.18
N PHE A 449 50.23 -39.45 38.98
CA PHE A 449 50.58 -40.65 39.73
C PHE A 449 52.04 -41.05 39.56
N ILE A 450 52.57 -41.04 38.34
CA ILE A 450 54.00 -41.34 38.09
C ILE A 450 54.89 -40.30 38.78
N ARG A 451 54.53 -39.02 38.71
CA ARG A 451 55.27 -37.94 39.38
C ARG A 451 55.33 -38.15 40.89
N ASP A 452 54.19 -38.42 41.50
CA ASP A 452 54.08 -38.56 42.95
C ASP A 452 54.71 -39.88 43.42
N PHE A 453 54.57 -40.97 42.66
CA PHE A 453 55.29 -42.22 42.89
C PHE A 453 56.81 -42.03 42.84
N LEU A 454 57.33 -41.29 41.86
CA LEU A 454 58.76 -40.96 41.79
C LEU A 454 59.21 -40.05 42.94
N ALA A 455 58.36 -39.16 43.43
CA ALA A 455 58.67 -38.29 44.56
C ALA A 455 58.67 -39.05 45.90
N GLU A 456 57.69 -39.92 46.14
CA GLU A 456 57.58 -40.73 47.36
C GLU A 456 58.64 -41.84 47.41
N ASN A 457 59.04 -42.35 46.25
CA ASN A 457 60.11 -43.35 46.13
C ASN A 457 61.47 -42.72 45.80
N ALA A 458 61.60 -41.39 45.84
CA ALA A 458 62.90 -40.72 45.66
C ALA A 458 63.90 -41.09 46.77
N ASP A 459 63.40 -41.45 47.95
CA ASP A 459 64.20 -41.96 49.07
C ASP A 459 64.43 -43.48 49.01
N PHE A 460 63.73 -44.21 48.12
CA PHE A 460 64.26 -45.46 47.57
C PHE A 460 65.37 -45.10 46.59
N ALA A 461 66.48 -44.64 47.17
CA ALA A 461 67.78 -44.67 46.58
C ALA A 461 68.03 -46.09 46.07
N LEU A 462 67.68 -46.32 44.80
CA LEU A 462 68.21 -47.40 44.00
C LEU A 462 69.73 -47.27 44.12
N PRO A 463 70.41 -48.17 44.86
CA PRO A 463 71.83 -48.01 45.16
C PRO A 463 72.71 -48.00 43.90
N PHE A 464 72.15 -48.37 42.74
CA PHE A 464 72.87 -48.39 41.48
C PHE A 464 73.09 -46.99 40.87
N VAL A 465 72.34 -45.95 41.25
CA VAL A 465 72.48 -44.60 40.62
C VAL A 465 73.53 -43.72 41.33
N ARG A 466 74.01 -44.10 42.54
CA ARG A 466 75.13 -43.42 43.20
C ARG A 466 76.51 -44.01 42.89
N GLN A 467 76.61 -45.04 42.04
CA GLN A 467 77.88 -45.66 41.67
C GLN A 467 78.40 -45.28 40.27
N GLU A 468 77.72 -44.37 39.54
CA GLU A 468 78.11 -43.97 38.17
C GLU A 468 78.20 -42.45 37.92
N LEU A 469 78.06 -41.62 38.96
CA LEU A 469 78.34 -40.18 38.90
C LEU A 469 79.60 -39.87 39.73
N ASP A 470 80.74 -40.20 39.13
CA ASP A 470 82.08 -39.86 39.58
C ASP A 470 82.32 -38.35 39.43
N VAL A 471 82.00 -37.58 40.48
CA VAL A 471 82.12 -36.12 40.51
C VAL A 471 82.76 -35.70 41.85
N PRO A 472 83.96 -35.09 41.85
CA PRO A 472 85.22 -35.63 41.35
C PRO A 472 86.30 -35.45 42.45
N SER A 473 86.55 -36.53 43.21
CA SER A 473 87.19 -36.59 44.54
C SER A 473 86.65 -35.63 45.59
#